data_AF-A0A7W6TYE7-F1
#
_entry.id   AF-A0A7W6TYE7-F1
#
_cell.length_a   1.000
_cell.length_b   1.000
_cell.length_c   1.000
_cell.angle_alpha   90.00
_cell.angle_beta   90.00
_cell.angle_gamma   90.00
#
_symmetry.space_group_name_H-M   'P 1'
#
loop_
_entity.id
_entity.type
_entity.pdbx_description
1 polymer ?
#
loop_
_entity_poly.entity_id
_entity_poly.type
_entity_poly.pdbx_seq_one_letter_code
_entity_poly.pdbx_strand_id
1 'polypeptide(L)'
;MLNVDEQILLNQLAQGIASASEGDAWFGAQSEDNKRRLLRGLSNFILQASPKLEDVTVAIAKSRLKPTLTPCVLLAMPHLKVQLAKLSTLPEFELPRVFRLLIKLLAAADNRRRRERPLDLINH
;
A
#
# COMPACT_ATOMS: atom_id res chain seq x y z
N MET A 1 -4.17 12.13 -8.95
CA MET A 1 -4.24 10.77 -9.54
C MET A 1 -2.81 10.26 -9.66
N LEU A 2 -2.58 8.93 -9.59
CA LEU A 2 -1.25 8.40 -9.89
C LEU A 2 -1.01 8.47 -11.41
N ASN A 3 0.20 8.82 -11.82
CA ASN A 3 0.61 8.65 -13.22
C ASN A 3 1.01 7.18 -13.49
N VAL A 4 1.36 6.86 -14.73
CA VAL A 4 1.69 5.48 -15.15
C VAL A 4 2.99 5.00 -14.48
N ASP A 5 4.02 5.83 -14.47
CA ASP A 5 5.33 5.48 -13.88
C ASP A 5 5.22 5.20 -12.38
N GLU A 6 4.41 5.98 -11.67
CA GLU A 6 4.08 5.79 -10.26
C GLU A 6 3.36 4.46 -10.04
N GLN A 7 2.38 4.12 -10.89
CA GLN A 7 1.67 2.84 -10.78
C GLN A 7 2.62 1.66 -11.02
N ILE A 8 3.50 1.76 -12.03
CA ILE A 8 4.51 0.75 -12.32
C ILE A 8 5.43 0.57 -11.12
N LEU A 9 5.98 1.65 -10.57
CA LEU A 9 6.87 1.60 -9.42
C LEU A 9 6.19 1.00 -8.18
N LEU A 10 5.00 1.45 -7.83
CA LEU A 10 4.24 0.93 -6.68
C LEU A 10 3.95 -0.56 -6.84
N ASN A 11 3.64 -1.01 -8.05
CA ASN A 11 3.45 -2.41 -8.35
C ASN A 11 4.77 -3.20 -8.24
N GLN A 12 5.88 -2.70 -8.78
CA GLN A 12 7.20 -3.32 -8.65
C GLN A 12 7.62 -3.45 -7.18
N LEU A 13 7.38 -2.43 -6.35
CA LEU A 13 7.63 -2.47 -4.91
C LEU A 13 6.77 -3.53 -4.21
N ALA A 14 5.49 -3.64 -4.56
CA ALA A 14 4.59 -4.66 -4.01
C ALA A 14 5.01 -6.09 -4.43
N GLN A 15 5.54 -6.24 -5.65
CA GLN A 15 6.04 -7.50 -6.19
C GLN A 15 7.44 -7.87 -5.70
N GLY A 16 8.14 -6.94 -5.05
CA GLY A 16 9.53 -7.12 -4.62
C GLY A 16 10.54 -7.07 -5.78
N ILE A 17 10.14 -6.55 -6.94
CA ILE A 17 11.03 -6.28 -8.08
C ILE A 17 11.89 -5.05 -7.77
N ALA A 18 11.25 -3.99 -7.27
CA ALA A 18 11.95 -2.83 -6.71
C ALA A 18 12.15 -3.03 -5.20
N SER A 19 13.29 -2.59 -4.67
CA SER A 19 13.63 -2.77 -3.27
C SER A 19 12.87 -1.78 -2.36
N ALA A 20 12.68 -2.18 -1.10
CA ALA A 20 12.06 -1.31 -0.10
C ALA A 20 12.87 -0.02 0.15
N SER A 21 14.21 -0.09 0.03
CA SER A 21 15.08 1.06 0.20
C SER A 21 14.91 2.09 -0.94
N GLU A 22 14.77 1.63 -2.18
CA GLU A 22 14.49 2.50 -3.33
C GLU A 22 13.13 3.18 -3.17
N GLY A 23 12.09 2.42 -2.76
CA GLY A 23 10.77 2.98 -2.49
C GLY A 23 10.79 4.04 -1.38
N ASP A 24 11.50 3.78 -0.28
CA ASP A 24 11.64 4.72 0.84
C ASP A 24 12.36 6.01 0.42
N ALA A 25 13.45 5.89 -0.35
CA ALA A 25 14.19 7.05 -0.86
C ALA A 25 13.34 7.88 -1.84
N TRP A 26 12.68 7.20 -2.78
CA TRP A 26 11.80 7.83 -3.75
C TRP A 26 10.62 8.57 -3.10
N PHE A 27 9.97 7.95 -2.11
CA PHE A 27 8.87 8.56 -1.37
C PHE A 27 9.35 9.69 -0.44
N GLY A 28 10.52 9.51 0.17
CA GLY A 28 11.13 10.51 1.06
C GLY A 28 11.50 11.82 0.35
N ALA A 29 11.90 11.75 -0.92
CA ALA A 29 12.24 12.90 -1.76
C ALA A 29 11.01 13.73 -2.22
N GLN A 30 9.79 13.27 -1.95
CA GLN A 30 8.57 13.99 -2.35
C GLN A 30 8.25 15.14 -1.39
N SER A 31 7.59 16.18 -1.91
CA SER A 31 6.93 17.18 -1.07
C SER A 31 5.79 16.56 -0.26
N GLU A 32 5.40 17.18 0.86
CA GLU A 32 4.29 16.71 1.68
C GLU A 32 3.01 16.51 0.86
N ASP A 33 2.66 17.48 0.01
CA ASP A 33 1.47 17.41 -0.86
C ASP A 33 1.54 16.22 -1.82
N ASN A 34 2.72 15.96 -2.40
CA ASN A 34 2.93 14.79 -3.25
C ASN A 34 2.84 13.49 -2.44
N LYS A 35 3.43 13.41 -1.24
CA LYS A 35 3.28 12.23 -0.37
C LYS A 35 1.82 11.92 -0.11
N ARG A 36 1.02 12.92 0.24
CA ARG A 36 -0.43 12.77 0.47
C ARG A 36 -1.16 12.35 -0.81
N ARG A 37 -0.84 12.94 -1.96
CA ARG A 37 -1.39 12.53 -3.27
C ARG A 37 -1.08 11.08 -3.58
N LEU A 38 0.17 10.66 -3.41
CA LEU A 38 0.65 9.30 -3.66
C LEU A 38 -0.04 8.31 -2.74
N LEU A 39 -0.18 8.61 -1.45
CA LEU A 39 -0.89 7.74 -0.49
C LEU A 39 -2.36 7.59 -0.84
N ARG A 40 -3.05 8.66 -1.24
CA ARG A 40 -4.45 8.55 -1.74
C ARG A 40 -4.53 7.68 -2.99
N GLY A 41 -3.58 7.86 -3.90
CA GLY A 41 -3.46 7.04 -5.11
C GLY A 41 -3.23 5.56 -4.81
N LEU A 42 -2.28 5.27 -3.92
CA LEU A 42 -1.96 3.92 -3.45
C LEU A 42 -3.15 3.27 -2.74
N SER A 43 -3.89 4.02 -1.91
CA SER A 43 -5.14 3.54 -1.31
C SER A 43 -6.16 3.10 -2.35
N ASN A 44 -6.34 3.87 -3.43
CA ASN A 44 -7.23 3.47 -4.52
C ASN A 44 -6.71 2.22 -5.25
N PHE A 45 -5.40 2.13 -5.47
CA PHE A 45 -4.79 0.98 -6.12
C PHE A 45 -4.96 -0.30 -5.29
N ILE A 46 -4.82 -0.20 -3.97
CA ILE A 46 -5.12 -1.28 -3.03
C ILE A 46 -6.58 -1.71 -3.16
N LEU A 47 -7.53 -0.77 -3.16
CA LEU A 47 -8.96 -1.09 -3.29
C LEU A 47 -9.29 -1.84 -4.59
N GLN A 48 -8.59 -1.55 -5.70
CA GLN A 48 -8.75 -2.30 -6.96
C GLN A 48 -8.30 -3.76 -6.82
N ALA A 49 -7.32 -4.05 -5.97
CA ALA A 49 -6.93 -5.42 -5.63
C ALA A 49 -7.94 -6.12 -4.68
N SER A 50 -9.04 -5.45 -4.30
CA SER A 50 -10.13 -6.00 -3.47
C SER A 50 -9.63 -6.59 -2.14
N PRO A 51 -9.00 -5.81 -1.26
CA PRO A 51 -8.30 -6.30 -0.07
C PRO A 51 -9.28 -6.92 0.94
N LYS A 52 -8.83 -7.99 1.61
CA LYS A 52 -9.53 -8.69 2.69
C LYS A 52 -8.87 -8.43 4.04
N LEU A 53 -9.57 -8.79 5.12
CA LEU A 53 -9.05 -8.64 6.48
C LEU A 53 -7.75 -9.44 6.71
N GLU A 54 -7.63 -10.62 6.09
CA GLU A 54 -6.40 -11.42 6.12
C GLU A 54 -5.20 -10.68 5.51
N ASP A 55 -5.41 -9.88 4.46
CA ASP A 55 -4.35 -9.08 3.83
C ASP A 55 -3.83 -8.00 4.78
N VAL A 56 -4.73 -7.42 5.60
CA VAL A 56 -4.37 -6.43 6.64
C VAL A 56 -3.48 -7.05 7.70
N THR A 57 -3.86 -8.22 8.22
CA THR A 57 -3.06 -8.94 9.22
C THR A 57 -1.67 -9.27 8.67
N VAL A 58 -1.59 -9.76 7.42
CA VAL A 58 -0.33 -10.02 6.73
C VAL A 58 0.50 -8.75 6.54
N ALA A 59 -0.13 -7.64 6.16
CA ALA A 59 0.54 -6.36 5.93
C ALA A 59 1.19 -5.83 7.22
N ILE A 60 0.45 -5.83 8.33
CA ILE A 60 0.95 -5.38 9.64
C ILE A 60 2.14 -6.25 10.06
N ALA A 61 2.01 -7.57 10.00
CA ALA A 61 3.09 -8.49 10.36
C ALA A 61 4.35 -8.29 9.49
N LYS A 62 4.20 -8.13 8.17
CA LYS A 62 5.31 -7.95 7.23
C LYS A 62 5.90 -6.54 7.20
N SER A 63 5.18 -5.55 7.72
CA SER A 63 5.66 -4.16 7.78
C SER A 63 6.79 -3.96 8.79
N ARG A 64 6.94 -4.87 9.76
CA ARG A 64 7.84 -4.76 10.92
C ARG A 64 7.61 -3.47 11.75
N LEU A 65 6.44 -2.86 11.61
CA LEU A 65 5.99 -1.76 12.45
C LEU A 65 5.40 -2.31 13.75
N LYS A 66 5.52 -1.53 14.83
CA LYS A 66 4.81 -1.87 16.07
C LYS A 66 3.30 -1.78 15.80
N PRO A 67 2.50 -2.82 16.11
CA PRO A 67 1.05 -2.82 15.84
C PRO A 67 0.29 -1.67 16.52
N THR A 68 0.86 -1.10 17.59
CA THR A 68 0.29 0.02 18.34
C THR A 68 0.51 1.40 17.68
N LEU A 69 1.29 1.48 16.61
CA LEU A 69 1.43 2.73 15.86
C LEU A 69 0.10 3.10 15.19
N THR A 70 -0.25 4.38 15.21
CA THR A 70 -1.45 4.95 14.61
C THR A 70 -1.79 4.37 13.22
N PRO A 71 -0.86 4.26 12.26
CA PRO A 71 -1.18 3.66 10.95
C PRO A 71 -1.60 2.19 11.03
N CYS A 72 -0.99 1.38 11.90
CA CYS A 72 -1.35 -0.03 12.07
C CYS A 72 -2.71 -0.17 12.77
N VAL A 73 -2.97 0.63 13.80
CA VAL A 73 -4.24 0.64 14.51
C VAL A 73 -5.38 1.04 13.57
N LEU A 74 -5.22 2.13 12.82
CA LEU A 74 -6.24 2.56 11.84
C LEU A 74 -6.50 1.48 10.79
N LEU A 75 -5.45 0.83 10.27
CA LEU A 75 -5.61 -0.18 9.24
C LEU A 75 -6.36 -1.42 9.74
N ALA A 76 -6.18 -1.79 11.02
CA ALA A 76 -6.87 -2.91 11.65
C ALA A 76 -8.35 -2.63 11.99
N MET A 77 -8.80 -1.36 11.93
CA MET A 77 -10.18 -1.01 12.22
C MET A 77 -11.15 -1.43 11.11
N PRO A 78 -12.44 -1.65 11.44
CA PRO A 78 -13.48 -1.85 10.44
C PRO A 78 -13.58 -0.71 9.42
N HIS A 79 -14.24 -1.00 8.29
CA HIS A 79 -14.44 -0.06 7.17
C HIS A 79 -13.12 0.38 6.51
N LEU A 80 -12.34 -0.60 6.03
CA LEU A 80 -11.01 -0.39 5.45
C LEU A 80 -10.92 0.80 4.46
N LYS A 81 -11.91 0.99 3.59
CA LYS A 81 -11.96 2.13 2.65
C LYS A 81 -11.89 3.49 3.37
N VAL A 82 -12.61 3.64 4.48
CA VAL A 82 -12.60 4.86 5.31
C VAL A 82 -11.25 5.02 5.99
N GLN A 83 -10.68 3.94 6.51
CA GLN A 83 -9.38 3.98 7.19
C GLN A 83 -8.24 4.31 6.22
N LEU A 84 -8.26 3.76 5.01
CA LEU A 84 -7.32 4.08 3.93
C LEU A 84 -7.35 5.57 3.55
N ALA A 85 -8.51 6.22 3.60
CA ALA A 85 -8.61 7.66 3.38
C ALA A 85 -7.93 8.45 4.53
N LYS A 86 -8.20 8.07 5.79
CA LYS A 86 -7.61 8.70 6.98
C LYS A 86 -6.09 8.56 7.06
N LEU A 87 -5.54 7.44 6.58
CA LEU A 87 -4.08 7.21 6.58
C LEU A 87 -3.32 8.30 5.79
N SER A 88 -3.91 8.82 4.70
CA SER A 88 -3.30 9.89 3.91
C SER A 88 -3.36 11.28 4.57
N THR A 89 -4.15 11.43 5.63
CA THR A 89 -4.35 12.68 6.37
C THR A 89 -3.58 12.72 7.69
N LEU A 90 -2.81 11.67 8.01
CA LEU A 90 -1.96 11.66 9.21
C LEU A 90 -0.89 12.78 9.15
N PRO A 91 -0.31 13.16 10.30
CA PRO A 91 0.81 14.09 10.35
C PRO A 91 1.96 13.64 9.43
N GLU A 92 2.70 14.59 8.84
CA GLU A 92 3.72 14.28 7.83
C GLU A 92 4.73 13.22 8.30
N PHE A 93 5.17 13.30 9.56
CA PHE A 93 6.17 12.39 10.13
C PHE A 93 5.72 10.91 10.17
N GLU A 94 4.40 10.64 10.09
CA GLU A 94 3.86 9.28 10.00
C GLU A 94 3.82 8.75 8.55
N LEU A 95 3.80 9.63 7.54
CA LEU A 95 3.57 9.24 6.14
C LEU A 95 4.58 8.21 5.60
N PRO A 96 5.89 8.25 5.93
CA PRO A 96 6.81 7.19 5.52
C PRO A 96 6.43 5.80 6.06
N ARG A 97 5.92 5.73 7.30
CA ARG A 97 5.44 4.47 7.89
C ARG A 97 4.14 4.01 7.24
N VAL A 98 3.24 4.94 6.96
CA VAL A 98 2.01 4.67 6.20
C VAL A 98 2.37 4.08 4.83
N PHE A 99 3.30 4.69 4.11
CA PHE A 99 3.74 4.22 2.81
C PHE A 99 4.22 2.76 2.86
N ARG A 100 5.17 2.44 3.76
CA ARG A 100 5.67 1.08 3.94
C ARG A 100 4.55 0.09 4.25
N LEU A 101 3.64 0.46 5.15
CA LEU A 101 2.50 -0.38 5.52
C LEU A 101 1.58 -0.65 4.32
N LEU A 102 1.25 0.39 3.56
CA LEU A 102 0.38 0.28 2.38
C LEU A 102 1.03 -0.52 1.25
N ILE A 103 2.35 -0.43 1.04
CA ILE A 103 3.06 -1.31 0.10
C ILE A 103 2.91 -2.78 0.51
N LYS A 104 3.02 -3.11 1.82
CA LYS A 104 2.80 -4.49 2.28
C LYS A 104 1.35 -4.94 2.12
N LEU A 105 0.39 -4.03 2.27
CA LEU A 105 -1.02 -4.33 2.01
C LEU A 105 -1.31 -4.57 0.54
N LEU A 106 -0.77 -3.73 -0.35
CA LEU A 106 -0.87 -3.92 -1.79
C LEU A 106 -0.26 -5.28 -2.19
N ALA A 107 0.92 -5.60 -1.66
CA ALA A 107 1.57 -6.88 -1.90
C ALA A 107 0.71 -8.06 -1.43
N ALA A 108 0.11 -7.98 -0.23
CA ALA A 108 -0.74 -9.06 0.28
C ALA A 108 -1.99 -9.25 -0.59
N ALA A 109 -2.74 -8.16 -0.82
CA ALA A 109 -3.98 -8.18 -1.59
C ALA A 109 -3.77 -8.61 -3.04
N ASP A 110 -2.77 -8.09 -3.73
CA ASP A 110 -2.53 -8.44 -5.13
C ASP A 110 -1.97 -9.86 -5.29
N ASN A 111 -1.12 -10.34 -4.38
CA ASN A 111 -0.68 -11.73 -4.40
C ASN A 111 -1.85 -12.69 -4.19
N ARG A 112 -2.76 -12.38 -3.26
CA ARG A 112 -3.98 -13.19 -3.06
C ARG A 112 -4.87 -13.14 -4.30
N ARG A 113 -5.14 -11.94 -4.85
CA ARG A 113 -5.93 -11.77 -6.07
C ARG A 113 -5.37 -12.60 -7.22
N ARG A 114 -4.05 -12.61 -7.44
CA ARG A 114 -3.41 -13.41 -8.49
C ARG A 114 -3.52 -14.92 -8.27
N ARG A 115 -3.54 -15.38 -7.02
CA ARG A 115 -3.76 -16.79 -6.68
C ARG A 115 -5.21 -17.20 -6.87
N GLU A 116 -6.16 -16.35 -6.49
CA GLU A 116 -7.61 -16.61 -6.61
C GLU A 116 -8.13 -16.45 -8.04
N ARG A 117 -7.51 -15.55 -8.81
CA ARG A 117 -7.86 -15.22 -10.20
C ARG A 117 -6.57 -15.11 -11.02
N PRO A 118 -5.93 -16.25 -11.32
CA PRO A 118 -4.82 -16.24 -12.27
C PRO A 118 -5.32 -15.65 -13.58
N LEU A 119 -4.46 -14.91 -14.29
CA LEU A 119 -4.76 -14.52 -15.67
C LEU A 119 -4.97 -15.83 -16.45
N ASP A 120 -6.13 -16.00 -17.08
CA ASP A 120 -6.37 -17.14 -17.96
C ASP A 120 -5.29 -17.13 -19.05
N LEU A 121 -4.38 -18.10 -18.97
CA LEU A 121 -3.28 -18.29 -19.94
C LEU A 121 -3.79 -18.78 -21.32
N ILE A 122 -5.11 -18.83 -21.54
CA ILE A 122 -5.73 -19.51 -22.69
C ILE A 122 -5.98 -18.56 -23.88
N ASN A 123 -5.77 -17.24 -23.75
CA ASN A 123 -5.94 -16.32 -24.89
C ASN A 123 -4.67 -15.51 -25.16
N HIS A 124 -3.65 -16.18 -25.72
CA HIS A 124 -2.56 -15.57 -26.49
C HIS A 124 -2.27 -16.39 -27.73
#